data_AF-A0A1V5JWR1-F1
#
_entry.id   AF-A0A1V5JWR1-F1
#
_cell.length_a   1.000
_cell.length_b   1.000
_cell.length_c   1.000
_cell.angle_alpha   90.00
_cell.angle_beta   90.00
_cell.angle_gamma   90.00
#
_symmetry.space_group_name_H-M   'P 1'
#
loop_
_entity.id
_entity.type
_entity.pdbx_description
1 polymer ?
#
loop_
_entity_poly.entity_id
_entity_poly.type
_entity_poly.pdbx_seq_one_letter_code
_entity_poly.pdbx_strand_id
1 'polypeptide(L)'
;MNLCTALQAIEYLKSITVGRIITSELGILRVVSGAFGAFRKEIVDQVGGWDVGPGMDGDITVKTRKSGFRVRFAKEAVCYTSVPKTWKALARQRTRWSRSLVRFRLRKHKDVYYPDANFSVLNMVSFVENVFFSLVLDAKWLIYIVDIVVNFPVTAKYIIPINFLLYVLTNMVQFVMAMAVSERARKEWHLSLYLPLMPFYMGVYMRVVRTWAYIMELFFHSSYKDTWNPMKVSRQAKEVGL
;
A
#
# COMPACT_ATOMS: atom_id res chain seq x y z
N MET A 1 -4.09 -2.71 -24.01
CA MET A 1 -4.18 -2.25 -22.60
C MET A 1 -5.64 -1.91 -22.31
N ASN A 2 -6.20 -2.29 -21.16
CA ASN A 2 -7.55 -1.88 -20.78
C ASN A 2 -7.51 -0.80 -19.68
N LEU A 3 -8.61 -0.12 -19.42
CA LEU A 3 -8.67 0.99 -18.47
C LEU A 3 -8.16 0.62 -17.07
N CYS A 4 -8.57 -0.54 -16.54
CA CYS A 4 -8.14 -1.04 -15.24
C CYS A 4 -6.62 -1.21 -15.17
N THR A 5 -6.00 -1.78 -16.21
CA THR A 5 -4.54 -1.95 -16.28
C THR A 5 -3.78 -0.64 -16.50
N ALA A 6 -4.37 0.31 -17.23
CA ALA A 6 -3.77 1.63 -17.45
C ALA A 6 -3.65 2.45 -16.16
N LEU A 7 -4.71 2.45 -15.35
CA LEU A 7 -4.74 3.15 -14.06
C LEU A 7 -3.77 2.52 -13.05
N GLN A 8 -3.68 1.18 -13.04
CA GLN A 8 -2.67 0.47 -12.24
C GLN A 8 -1.25 0.77 -12.69
N ALA A 9 -1.00 0.92 -13.99
CA ALA A 9 0.32 1.30 -14.50
C ALA A 9 0.75 2.68 -13.98
N ILE A 10 -0.15 3.67 -14.00
CA ILE A 10 0.11 5.01 -13.42
C ILE A 10 0.38 4.92 -11.92
N GLU A 11 -0.42 4.14 -11.19
CA GLU A 11 -0.21 3.91 -9.77
C GLU A 11 1.18 3.31 -9.49
N TYR A 12 1.57 2.26 -10.21
CA TYR A 12 2.82 1.55 -9.98
C TYR A 12 4.02 2.42 -10.33
N LEU A 13 3.94 3.17 -11.41
CA LEU A 13 4.96 4.13 -11.78
C LEU A 13 5.21 5.15 -10.64
N LYS A 14 4.15 5.67 -10.01
CA LYS A 14 4.30 6.61 -8.89
C LYS A 14 4.77 5.93 -7.61
N SER A 15 4.14 4.83 -7.24
CA SER A 15 4.33 4.20 -5.92
C SER A 15 5.53 3.25 -5.85
N ILE A 16 5.78 2.48 -6.91
CA ILE A 16 6.85 1.48 -6.98
C ILE A 16 8.15 2.12 -7.47
N THR A 17 8.12 3.00 -8.48
CA THR A 17 9.35 3.67 -8.94
C THR A 17 9.74 4.78 -7.96
N VAL A 18 9.03 5.90 -7.96
CA VAL A 18 9.41 7.07 -7.15
C VAL A 18 9.31 6.78 -5.66
N GLY A 19 8.18 6.21 -5.22
CA GLY A 19 7.92 5.95 -3.81
C GLY A 19 8.95 5.00 -3.16
N ARG A 20 9.39 3.94 -3.84
CA ARG A 20 10.39 3.03 -3.28
C ARG A 20 11.80 3.57 -3.33
N ILE A 21 12.15 4.35 -4.34
CA ILE A 21 13.44 5.07 -4.38
C ILE A 21 13.54 5.98 -3.16
N ILE A 22 12.57 6.88 -2.96
CA ILE A 22 12.57 7.83 -1.84
C ILE A 22 12.61 7.10 -0.50
N THR A 23 11.73 6.10 -0.29
CA THR A 23 11.70 5.38 0.99
C THR A 23 12.93 4.50 1.22
N SER A 24 13.60 4.02 0.16
CA SER A 24 14.89 3.32 0.25
C SER A 24 16.03 4.26 0.61
N GLU A 25 16.07 5.46 0.04
CA GLU A 25 17.10 6.46 0.36
C GLU A 25 16.97 6.99 1.78
N LEU A 26 15.73 7.25 2.22
CA LEU A 26 15.43 7.58 3.61
C LEU A 26 15.62 6.39 4.57
N GLY A 27 15.89 5.19 4.05
CA GLY A 27 16.09 4.00 4.84
C GLY A 27 14.82 3.53 5.56
N ILE A 28 13.62 3.92 5.12
CA ILE A 28 12.31 3.61 5.73
C ILE A 28 11.43 2.69 4.87
N LEU A 29 12.02 1.98 3.90
CA LEU A 29 11.29 1.05 3.04
C LEU A 29 10.62 -0.04 3.89
N ARG A 30 9.28 -0.04 3.89
CA ARG A 30 8.43 -0.82 4.81
C ARG A 30 8.11 -2.22 4.32
N VAL A 31 8.14 -2.41 3.00
CA VAL A 31 7.67 -3.65 2.35
C VAL A 31 8.54 -3.93 1.14
N VAL A 32 9.18 -5.09 1.15
CA VAL A 32 9.68 -5.74 -0.06
C VAL A 32 8.50 -6.46 -0.71
N SER A 33 8.30 -6.28 -2.02
CA SER A 33 7.21 -6.96 -2.74
C SER A 33 7.52 -8.45 -2.84
N GLY A 34 6.56 -9.34 -2.57
CA GLY A 34 6.80 -10.79 -2.67
C GLY A 34 7.22 -11.25 -4.06
N ALA A 35 6.77 -10.57 -5.11
CA ALA A 35 7.17 -10.89 -6.50
C ALA A 35 8.56 -10.35 -6.91
N PHE A 36 9.13 -9.40 -6.16
CA PHE A 36 10.31 -8.63 -6.58
C PHE A 36 11.36 -8.51 -5.45
N GLY A 37 11.34 -9.45 -4.51
CA GLY A 37 12.20 -9.45 -3.33
C GLY A 37 13.29 -10.49 -3.41
N ALA A 38 14.47 -10.14 -2.91
CA ALA A 38 15.56 -11.08 -2.66
C ALA A 38 16.05 -10.87 -1.24
N PHE A 39 16.27 -11.97 -0.53
CA PHE A 39 16.78 -11.97 0.84
C PHE A 39 17.98 -12.91 0.91
N ARG A 40 19.00 -12.55 1.71
CA ARG A 40 20.10 -13.47 2.02
C ARG A 40 19.56 -14.60 2.89
N LYS A 41 19.92 -15.84 2.58
CA LYS A 41 19.46 -17.01 3.33
C LYS A 41 19.71 -16.86 4.84
N GLU A 42 20.92 -16.46 5.22
CA GLU A 42 21.31 -16.26 6.62
C GLU A 42 20.38 -15.29 7.37
N ILE A 43 19.94 -14.21 6.70
CA ILE A 43 19.01 -13.24 7.29
C ILE A 43 17.62 -13.89 7.47
N VAL A 44 17.16 -14.64 6.48
CA VAL A 44 15.86 -15.34 6.55
C VAL A 44 15.85 -16.36 7.69
N ASP A 45 16.94 -17.12 7.82
CA ASP A 45 17.11 -18.11 8.89
C ASP A 45 17.15 -17.41 10.26
N GLN A 46 17.86 -16.28 10.39
CA GLN A 46 17.96 -15.51 11.62
C GLN A 46 16.61 -14.92 12.06
N VAL A 47 15.75 -14.48 11.13
CA VAL A 47 14.43 -13.89 11.46
C VAL A 47 13.31 -14.93 11.59
N GLY A 48 13.63 -16.22 11.41
CA GLY A 48 12.67 -17.32 11.51
C GLY A 48 11.72 -17.44 10.32
N GLY A 49 12.08 -16.90 9.16
CA GLY A 49 11.30 -17.02 7.92
C GLY A 49 9.97 -16.24 7.89
N TRP A 50 9.07 -16.67 6.98
CA TRP A 50 7.78 -16.05 6.73
C TRP A 50 6.70 -16.56 7.67
N ASP A 51 5.90 -15.64 8.21
CA ASP A 51 4.72 -16.01 8.98
C ASP A 51 3.49 -16.11 8.08
N VAL A 52 2.57 -16.98 8.47
CA VAL A 52 1.42 -17.38 7.66
C VAL A 52 0.31 -16.31 7.69
N GLY A 53 0.08 -15.62 6.57
CA GLY A 53 -1.06 -14.70 6.45
C GLY A 53 -1.02 -13.75 5.25
N PRO A 54 -2.03 -12.89 5.05
CA PRO A 54 -1.99 -11.90 3.99
C PRO A 54 -1.01 -10.77 4.34
N GLY A 55 -0.01 -10.57 3.48
CA GLY A 55 1.03 -9.54 3.65
C GLY A 55 2.35 -10.06 4.21
N MET A 56 2.65 -11.36 4.09
CA MET A 56 3.88 -12.00 4.57
C MET A 56 5.15 -11.23 4.14
N ASP A 57 5.13 -10.63 2.95
CA ASP A 57 6.24 -9.84 2.43
C ASP A 57 6.56 -8.61 3.31
N GLY A 58 5.53 -7.94 3.83
CA GLY A 58 5.71 -6.82 4.75
C GLY A 58 6.19 -7.27 6.13
N ASP A 59 5.72 -8.43 6.57
CA ASP A 59 6.10 -9.02 7.85
C ASP A 59 7.60 -9.35 7.91
N ILE A 60 8.10 -10.14 6.95
CA ILE A 60 9.53 -10.47 6.89
C ILE A 60 10.40 -9.22 6.70
N THR A 61 9.89 -8.20 6.00
CA THR A 61 10.59 -6.92 5.85
C THR A 61 10.76 -6.23 7.20
N VAL A 62 9.71 -6.19 8.03
CA VAL A 62 9.77 -5.58 9.36
C VAL A 62 10.67 -6.39 10.29
N LYS A 63 10.57 -7.72 10.31
CA LYS A 63 11.47 -8.58 11.09
C LYS A 63 12.95 -8.33 10.72
N THR A 64 13.26 -8.34 9.42
CA THR A 64 14.61 -8.05 8.90
C THR A 64 15.16 -6.72 9.42
N ARG A 65 14.33 -5.68 9.41
CA ARG A 65 14.73 -4.35 9.87
C ARG A 65 14.92 -4.29 11.39
N LYS A 66 14.08 -4.98 12.16
CA LYS A 66 14.22 -5.08 13.63
C LYS A 66 15.49 -5.82 14.06
N SER A 67 15.98 -6.72 13.22
CA SER A 67 17.29 -7.38 13.40
C SER A 67 18.48 -6.51 12.98
N GLY A 68 18.28 -5.22 12.69
CA GLY A 68 19.34 -4.27 12.36
C GLY A 68 19.77 -4.27 10.89
N PHE A 69 19.18 -5.12 10.05
CA PHE A 69 19.53 -5.18 8.63
C PHE A 69 18.86 -4.06 7.83
N ARG A 70 19.56 -3.62 6.79
CA ARG A 70 19.06 -2.60 5.85
C ARG A 70 18.34 -3.25 4.69
N VAL A 71 17.19 -2.69 4.35
CA VAL A 71 16.42 -3.06 3.16
C VAL A 71 16.56 -1.94 2.14
N ARG A 72 16.99 -2.27 0.93
CA ARG A 72 17.23 -1.31 -0.17
C ARG A 72 16.43 -1.67 -1.40
N PHE A 73 16.04 -0.66 -2.16
CA PHE A 73 15.41 -0.80 -3.46
C PHE A 73 16.48 -0.79 -4.56
N ALA A 74 16.55 -1.87 -5.34
CA ALA A 74 17.46 -1.96 -6.49
C ALA A 74 16.79 -1.34 -7.73
N LYS A 75 17.09 -0.07 -8.01
CA LYS A 75 16.45 0.71 -9.10
C LYS A 75 16.68 0.13 -10.50
N GLU A 76 17.83 -0.51 -10.73
CA GLU A 76 18.24 -1.10 -12.00
C GLU A 76 17.68 -2.52 -12.20
N ALA A 77 17.10 -3.12 -11.17
CA ALA A 77 16.54 -4.46 -11.27
C ALA A 77 15.21 -4.43 -12.05
N VAL A 78 15.19 -5.10 -13.19
CA VAL A 78 14.00 -5.21 -14.03
C VAL A 78 13.18 -6.43 -13.62
N CYS A 79 11.91 -6.22 -13.32
CA CYS A 79 10.98 -7.30 -13.04
C CYS A 79 9.65 -7.11 -13.78
N TYR A 80 9.09 -8.23 -14.27
CA TYR A 80 7.80 -8.26 -14.94
C TYR A 80 6.73 -8.83 -14.01
N THR A 81 5.55 -8.21 -14.00
CA THR A 81 4.41 -8.74 -13.25
C THR A 81 3.12 -8.64 -14.05
N SER A 82 2.23 -9.59 -13.81
CA SER A 82 0.88 -9.58 -14.33
C SER A 82 -0.03 -8.83 -13.37
N VAL A 83 -0.71 -7.80 -13.87
CA VAL A 83 -1.72 -7.06 -13.09
C VAL A 83 -3.13 -7.61 -13.35
N PRO A 84 -4.04 -7.53 -12.35
CA PRO A 84 -5.45 -7.84 -12.56
C PRO A 84 -6.06 -7.06 -13.72
N LYS A 85 -6.65 -7.78 -14.67
CA LYS A 85 -7.30 -7.17 -15.86
C LYS A 85 -8.73 -6.69 -15.58
N THR A 86 -9.37 -7.14 -14.51
CA THR A 86 -10.76 -6.79 -14.17
C THR A 86 -10.86 -6.07 -12.83
N TRP A 87 -11.82 -5.16 -12.71
CA TRP A 87 -12.10 -4.43 -11.48
C TRP A 87 -12.35 -5.37 -10.29
N LYS A 88 -13.18 -6.40 -10.48
CA LYS A 88 -13.46 -7.41 -9.44
C LYS A 88 -12.21 -8.17 -8.98
N ALA A 89 -11.28 -8.48 -9.89
CA ALA A 89 -10.01 -9.11 -9.51
C ALA A 89 -9.10 -8.12 -8.76
N LEU A 90 -9.06 -6.86 -9.20
CA LEU A 90 -8.33 -5.80 -8.52
C LEU A 90 -8.86 -5.56 -7.09
N ALA A 91 -10.17 -5.43 -6.89
CA ALA A 91 -10.76 -5.24 -5.57
C ALA A 91 -10.38 -6.38 -4.61
N ARG A 92 -10.43 -7.64 -5.07
CA ARG A 92 -10.01 -8.81 -4.28
C ARG A 92 -8.55 -8.72 -3.87
N GLN A 93 -7.66 -8.39 -4.81
CA GLN A 93 -6.24 -8.21 -4.54
C GLN A 93 -6.01 -7.10 -3.51
N ARG A 94 -6.64 -5.94 -3.69
CA ARG A 94 -6.44 -4.75 -2.85
C ARG A 94 -7.06 -4.85 -1.47
N THR A 95 -8.16 -5.59 -1.35
CA THR A 95 -8.73 -5.96 -0.06
C THR A 95 -7.70 -6.75 0.74
N ARG A 96 -7.07 -7.77 0.13
CA ARG A 96 -6.02 -8.57 0.79
C ARG A 96 -4.83 -7.71 1.24
N TRP A 97 -4.36 -6.81 0.37
CA TRP A 97 -3.24 -5.92 0.69
C TRP A 97 -3.59 -4.95 1.82
N SER A 98 -4.80 -4.39 1.81
CA SER A 98 -5.22 -3.42 2.81
C SER A 98 -5.39 -4.06 4.19
N ARG A 99 -5.87 -5.31 4.28
CA ARG A 99 -5.95 -6.05 5.55
C ARG A 99 -4.60 -6.17 6.26
N SER A 100 -3.50 -6.26 5.50
CA SER A 100 -2.14 -6.36 6.08
C SER A 100 -1.75 -5.15 6.93
N LEU A 101 -2.32 -3.97 6.65
CA LEU A 101 -2.08 -2.78 7.47
C LEU A 101 -2.51 -3.02 8.92
N VAL A 102 -3.73 -3.52 9.11
CA VAL A 102 -4.30 -3.73 10.44
C VAL A 102 -3.65 -4.97 11.10
N ARG A 103 -3.56 -6.10 10.39
CA ARG A 103 -2.99 -7.33 10.97
C ARG A 103 -1.54 -7.14 11.40
N PHE A 104 -0.69 -6.62 10.53
CA PHE A 104 0.74 -6.57 10.84
C PHE A 104 1.14 -5.28 11.54
N ARG A 105 0.69 -4.11 11.07
CA ARG A 105 1.20 -2.85 11.63
C ARG A 105 0.52 -2.47 12.93
N LEU A 106 -0.79 -2.74 13.05
CA LEU A 106 -1.54 -2.37 14.26
C LEU A 106 -1.62 -3.48 15.31
N ARG A 107 -1.54 -4.76 14.93
CA ARG A 107 -1.66 -5.88 15.89
C ARG A 107 -0.34 -6.55 16.21
N LYS A 108 0.34 -7.10 15.20
CA LYS A 108 1.51 -7.95 15.42
C LYS A 108 2.78 -7.17 15.75
N HIS A 109 3.06 -6.12 14.99
CA HIS A 109 4.27 -5.32 15.12
C HIS A 109 4.02 -3.99 15.82
N LYS A 110 3.24 -4.00 16.92
CA LYS A 110 2.98 -2.78 17.72
C LYS A 110 4.24 -2.17 18.32
N ASP A 111 5.26 -3.00 18.53
CA ASP A 111 6.59 -2.60 18.97
C ASP A 111 7.29 -1.63 18.01
N VAL A 112 6.90 -1.54 16.72
CA VAL A 112 7.45 -0.52 15.79
C VAL A 112 7.10 0.91 16.18
N TYR A 113 6.14 1.11 17.09
CA TYR A 113 5.77 2.42 17.62
C TYR A 113 6.63 2.86 18.81
N TYR A 114 7.52 1.99 19.28
CA TYR A 114 8.47 2.26 20.35
C TYR A 114 9.87 2.17 19.76
N PRO A 115 10.54 3.30 19.48
CA PRO A 115 11.88 3.30 18.89
C PRO A 115 12.86 2.52 19.77
N ASP A 116 13.70 1.72 19.13
CA ASP A 116 14.75 0.90 19.77
C ASP A 116 16.07 1.03 18.98
N ALA A 117 17.17 0.48 19.49
CA ALA A 117 18.50 0.55 18.91
C ALA A 117 18.52 0.15 17.42
N ASN A 118 17.74 -0.87 17.04
CA ASN A 118 17.67 -1.34 15.66
C ASN A 118 16.52 -0.70 14.85
N PHE A 119 15.58 0.00 15.50
CA PHE A 119 14.40 0.58 14.86
C PHE A 119 14.29 2.08 15.15
N SER A 120 14.91 2.88 14.28
CA SER A 120 15.01 4.33 14.45
C SER A 120 13.65 5.05 14.51
N VAL A 121 13.66 6.25 15.11
CA VAL A 121 12.52 7.18 15.16
C VAL A 121 11.96 7.46 13.76
N LEU A 122 12.82 7.53 12.74
CA LEU A 122 12.39 7.74 11.36
C LEU A 122 11.51 6.60 10.83
N ASN A 123 11.79 5.36 11.24
CA ASN A 123 10.92 4.23 10.91
C ASN A 123 9.59 4.35 11.65
N MET A 124 9.59 4.66 12.94
CA MET A 124 8.36 4.91 13.69
C MET A 124 7.48 5.96 12.98
N VAL A 125 8.07 7.12 12.62
CA VAL A 125 7.36 8.18 11.88
C VAL A 125 6.79 7.66 10.57
N SER A 126 7.54 6.84 9.81
CA SER A 126 7.05 6.24 8.56
C SER A 126 5.87 5.28 8.76
N PHE A 127 5.82 4.55 9.89
CA PHE A 127 4.70 3.69 10.23
C PHE A 127 3.48 4.48 10.70
N VAL A 128 3.69 5.50 11.54
CA VAL A 128 2.63 6.41 12.02
C VAL A 128 2.02 7.18 10.86
N GLU A 129 2.84 7.79 10.00
CA GLU A 129 2.44 8.45 8.76
C GLU A 129 1.55 7.51 7.95
N ASN A 130 2.00 6.28 7.71
CA ASN A 130 1.22 5.39 6.88
C ASN A 130 -0.14 5.02 7.47
N VAL A 131 -0.22 4.78 8.78
CA VAL A 131 -1.51 4.52 9.45
C VAL A 131 -2.40 5.75 9.41
N PHE A 132 -1.84 6.93 9.69
CA PHE A 132 -2.57 8.19 9.67
C PHE A 132 -3.18 8.47 8.29
N PHE A 133 -2.37 8.43 7.23
CA PHE A 133 -2.84 8.69 5.87
C PHE A 133 -3.74 7.59 5.30
N SER A 134 -3.48 6.32 5.64
CA SER A 134 -4.22 5.21 5.05
C SER A 134 -5.53 4.91 5.79
N LEU A 135 -5.57 5.03 7.12
CA LEU A 135 -6.73 4.68 7.94
C LEU A 135 -7.48 5.91 8.46
N VAL A 136 -6.79 6.82 9.14
CA VAL A 136 -7.44 7.96 9.83
C VAL A 136 -8.00 8.96 8.83
N LEU A 137 -7.21 9.39 7.85
CA LEU A 137 -7.67 10.35 6.83
C LEU A 137 -8.72 9.77 5.90
N ASP A 138 -8.68 8.47 5.62
CA ASP A 138 -9.71 7.79 4.85
C ASP A 138 -11.05 7.75 5.60
N ALA A 139 -11.03 7.44 6.90
CA ALA A 139 -12.22 7.51 7.74
C ALA A 139 -12.75 8.95 7.83
N LYS A 140 -11.86 9.93 8.05
CA LYS A 140 -12.22 11.36 8.08
C LYS A 140 -12.86 11.81 6.76
N TRP A 141 -12.38 11.32 5.62
CA TRP A 141 -12.94 11.67 4.32
C TRP A 141 -14.41 11.23 4.19
N LEU A 142 -14.79 10.06 4.71
CA LEU A 142 -16.19 9.61 4.69
C LEU A 142 -17.09 10.54 5.52
N ILE A 143 -16.63 10.90 6.72
CA ILE A 143 -17.33 11.84 7.60
C ILE A 143 -17.50 13.19 6.88
N TYR A 144 -16.42 13.69 6.28
CA TYR A 144 -16.41 14.96 5.55
C TYR A 144 -17.39 14.99 4.36
N ILE A 145 -17.44 13.90 3.58
CA ILE A 145 -18.38 13.82 2.44
C ILE A 145 -19.83 13.76 2.91
N VAL A 146 -20.14 13.05 4.01
CA VAL A 146 -21.50 13.04 4.55
C VAL A 146 -21.87 14.42 5.10
N ASP A 147 -20.98 15.04 5.88
CA ASP A 147 -21.18 16.35 6.47
C ASP A 147 -21.43 17.43 5.41
N ILE A 148 -20.64 17.48 4.35
CA ILE A 148 -20.77 18.50 3.31
C ILE A 148 -22.07 18.36 2.51
N VAL A 149 -22.54 17.12 2.30
CA VAL A 149 -23.77 16.85 1.55
C VAL A 149 -25.02 17.17 2.38
N VAL A 150 -24.99 16.87 3.69
CA VAL A 150 -26.13 17.06 4.60
C VAL A 150 -26.22 18.51 5.07
N ASN A 151 -25.11 19.09 5.55
CA ASN A 151 -25.11 20.39 6.21
C ASN A 151 -24.79 21.56 5.25
N PHE A 152 -24.10 21.31 4.12
CA PHE A 152 -23.61 22.36 3.22
C PHE A 152 -23.88 22.09 1.72
N PRO A 153 -25.11 21.74 1.29
CA PRO A 153 -25.39 21.31 -0.08
C PRO A 153 -25.15 22.40 -1.14
N VAL A 154 -25.35 23.68 -0.80
CA VAL A 154 -25.06 24.80 -1.72
C VAL A 154 -23.55 24.94 -1.93
N THR A 155 -22.76 24.89 -0.86
CA THR A 155 -21.31 24.99 -0.90
C THR A 155 -20.65 23.75 -1.53
N ALA A 156 -21.25 22.57 -1.35
CA ALA A 156 -20.79 21.31 -1.93
C ALA A 156 -20.63 21.37 -3.45
N LYS A 157 -21.50 22.13 -4.15
CA LYS A 157 -21.44 22.34 -5.60
C LYS A 157 -20.11 22.98 -6.05
N TYR A 158 -19.49 23.79 -5.20
CA TYR A 158 -18.20 24.43 -5.49
C TYR A 158 -17.03 23.61 -4.95
N ILE A 159 -17.16 23.07 -3.74
CA ILE A 159 -16.08 22.36 -3.07
C ILE A 159 -15.71 21.05 -3.78
N ILE A 160 -16.70 20.28 -4.28
CA ILE A 160 -16.43 18.99 -4.93
C ILE A 160 -15.62 19.18 -6.22
N PRO A 161 -16.01 20.05 -7.18
CA PRO A 161 -15.21 20.31 -8.39
C PRO A 161 -13.82 20.87 -8.09
N ILE A 162 -13.71 21.80 -7.13
CA ILE A 162 -12.41 22.38 -6.74
C ILE A 162 -11.49 21.28 -6.20
N ASN A 163 -11.98 20.45 -5.27
CA ASN A 163 -11.20 19.33 -4.74
C ASN A 163 -10.82 18.34 -5.84
N PHE A 164 -11.73 18.03 -6.75
CA PHE A 164 -11.45 17.17 -7.89
C PHE A 164 -10.30 17.75 -8.75
N LEU A 165 -10.37 19.04 -9.08
CA LEU A 165 -9.32 19.73 -9.83
C LEU A 165 -7.97 19.67 -9.11
N LEU A 166 -7.95 19.97 -7.81
CA LEU A 166 -6.74 19.88 -6.97
C LEU A 166 -6.14 18.46 -6.98
N TYR A 167 -6.98 17.42 -6.92
CA TYR A 167 -6.52 16.04 -7.03
C TYR A 167 -5.94 15.72 -8.40
N VAL A 168 -6.56 16.19 -9.50
CA VAL A 168 -6.02 16.00 -10.85
C VAL A 168 -4.66 16.69 -10.97
N LEU A 169 -4.55 17.95 -10.55
CA LEU A 169 -3.29 18.71 -10.59
C LEU A 169 -2.18 18.02 -9.78
N THR A 170 -2.48 17.59 -8.56
CA THR A 170 -1.52 16.85 -7.72
C THR A 170 -1.09 15.55 -8.40
N ASN A 171 -2.02 14.83 -9.03
CA ASN A 171 -1.70 13.61 -9.78
C ASN A 171 -0.81 13.90 -11.00
N MET A 172 -1.04 15.02 -11.70
CA MET A 172 -0.19 15.44 -12.83
C MET A 172 1.22 15.75 -12.37
N VAL A 173 1.39 16.52 -11.28
CA VAL A 173 2.71 16.81 -10.71
C VAL A 173 3.44 15.51 -10.32
N GLN A 174 2.75 14.59 -9.63
CA GLN A 174 3.33 13.28 -9.30
C GLN A 174 3.70 12.44 -10.53
N PHE A 175 2.89 12.49 -11.59
CA PHE A 175 3.17 11.77 -12.83
C PHE A 175 4.40 12.36 -13.54
N VAL A 176 4.51 13.69 -13.63
CA VAL A 176 5.68 14.37 -14.20
C VAL A 176 6.94 14.03 -13.40
N MET A 177 6.89 14.06 -12.07
CA MET A 177 8.02 13.62 -11.23
C MET A 177 8.39 12.16 -11.50
N ALA A 178 7.41 11.28 -11.71
CA ALA A 178 7.68 9.89 -12.04
C ALA A 178 8.26 9.69 -13.45
N MET A 179 7.84 10.51 -14.41
CA MET A 179 8.44 10.55 -15.75
C MET A 179 9.88 11.05 -15.73
N ALA A 180 10.22 12.02 -14.86
CA ALA A 180 11.58 12.53 -14.73
C ALA A 180 12.58 11.47 -14.24
N VAL A 181 12.10 10.46 -13.49
CA VAL A 181 12.92 9.38 -12.93
C VAL A 181 12.83 8.09 -13.76
N SER A 182 11.76 7.91 -14.55
CA SER A 182 11.53 6.67 -15.32
C SER A 182 12.44 6.59 -16.55
N GLU A 183 13.20 5.50 -16.67
CA GLU A 183 13.98 5.16 -17.86
C GLU A 183 13.12 4.95 -19.12
N ARG A 184 11.80 4.75 -18.94
CA ARG A 184 10.84 4.48 -20.03
C ARG A 184 9.84 5.61 -20.22
N ALA A 185 10.15 6.82 -19.76
CA ALA A 185 9.25 7.97 -19.79
C ALA A 185 8.58 8.19 -21.15
N ARG A 186 9.33 8.13 -22.25
CA ARG A 186 8.80 8.33 -23.62
C ARG A 186 7.72 7.30 -24.00
N LYS A 187 7.91 6.04 -23.59
CA LYS A 187 6.95 4.96 -23.86
C LYS A 187 5.73 5.07 -22.93
N GLU A 188 5.91 5.52 -21.70
CA GLU A 188 4.85 5.60 -20.69
C GLU A 188 4.04 6.91 -20.74
N TRP A 189 4.50 7.90 -21.52
CA TRP A 189 3.85 9.22 -21.63
C TRP A 189 2.39 9.16 -22.07
N HIS A 190 2.02 8.18 -22.90
CA HIS A 190 0.63 7.98 -23.33
C HIS A 190 -0.32 7.72 -22.16
N LEU A 191 0.19 7.35 -20.97
CA LEU A 191 -0.61 7.18 -19.76
C LEU A 191 -1.16 8.51 -19.21
N SER A 192 -0.58 9.64 -19.61
CA SER A 192 -1.05 10.98 -19.21
C SER A 192 -2.54 11.21 -19.54
N LEU A 193 -3.03 10.61 -20.62
CA LEU A 193 -4.45 10.66 -21.04
C LEU A 193 -5.41 10.12 -19.97
N TYR A 194 -4.96 9.20 -19.12
CA TYR A 194 -5.80 8.58 -18.09
C TYR A 194 -5.67 9.28 -16.72
N LEU A 195 -4.85 10.33 -16.59
CA LEU A 195 -4.69 11.07 -15.32
C LEU A 195 -5.97 11.69 -14.78
N PRO A 196 -6.88 12.27 -15.60
CA PRO A 196 -8.16 12.79 -15.09
C PRO A 196 -9.05 11.71 -14.46
N LEU A 197 -8.80 10.43 -14.74
CA LEU A 197 -9.53 9.31 -14.17
C LEU A 197 -8.94 8.81 -12.84
N MET A 198 -7.74 9.27 -12.48
CA MET A 198 -7.07 8.88 -11.23
C MET A 198 -7.82 9.27 -9.95
N PRO A 199 -8.49 10.43 -9.84
CA PRO A 199 -9.31 10.74 -8.66
C PRO A 199 -10.47 9.76 -8.46
N PHE A 200 -11.11 9.29 -9.54
CA PHE A 200 -12.15 8.25 -9.44
C PHE A 200 -11.55 6.92 -9.01
N TYR A 201 -10.41 6.55 -9.61
CA TYR A 201 -9.71 5.31 -9.29
C TYR A 201 -9.22 5.28 -7.83
N MET A 202 -8.37 6.24 -7.44
CA MET A 202 -7.74 6.27 -6.13
C MET A 202 -8.61 6.87 -5.04
N GLY A 203 -9.32 7.96 -5.35
CA GLY A 203 -10.08 8.73 -4.38
C GLY A 203 -11.43 8.10 -4.02
N VAL A 204 -12.05 7.37 -4.95
CA VAL A 204 -13.36 6.72 -4.72
C VAL A 204 -13.21 5.21 -4.67
N TYR A 205 -12.90 4.57 -5.81
CA TYR A 205 -12.94 3.12 -5.93
C TYR A 205 -11.99 2.40 -4.95
N MET A 206 -10.70 2.76 -4.99
CA MET A 206 -9.69 2.15 -4.12
C MET A 206 -9.92 2.50 -2.65
N ARG A 207 -10.38 3.72 -2.35
CA ARG A 207 -10.71 4.14 -0.99
C ARG A 207 -11.86 3.33 -0.40
N VAL A 208 -12.93 3.06 -1.17
CA VAL A 208 -14.04 2.20 -0.74
C VAL A 208 -13.54 0.78 -0.47
N VAL A 209 -12.76 0.19 -1.39
CA VAL A 209 -12.18 -1.15 -1.22
C VAL A 209 -11.32 -1.24 0.04
N ARG A 210 -10.49 -0.21 0.28
CA ARG A 210 -9.58 -0.14 1.42
C ARG A 210 -10.32 0.04 2.74
N THR A 211 -11.30 0.95 2.78
CA THR A 211 -12.17 1.13 3.96
C THR A 211 -12.90 -0.17 4.31
N TRP A 212 -13.48 -0.84 3.31
CA TRP A 212 -14.13 -2.13 3.50
C TRP A 212 -13.17 -3.18 4.07
N ALA A 213 -11.95 -3.24 3.55
CA ALA A 213 -10.92 -4.13 4.04
C ALA A 213 -10.55 -3.86 5.51
N TYR A 214 -10.47 -2.59 5.91
CA TYR A 214 -10.17 -2.21 7.28
C TYR A 214 -11.30 -2.54 8.24
N ILE A 215 -12.56 -2.27 7.89
CA ILE A 215 -13.72 -2.66 8.70
C ILE A 215 -13.73 -4.19 8.88
N MET A 216 -13.55 -4.94 7.80
CA MET A 216 -13.50 -6.40 7.83
C MET A 216 -12.36 -6.94 8.69
N GLU A 217 -11.23 -6.26 8.73
CA GLU A 217 -10.08 -6.70 9.53
C GLU A 217 -10.18 -6.29 10.99
N LEU A 218 -10.62 -5.07 11.27
CA LEU A 218 -10.77 -4.52 12.62
C LEU A 218 -11.83 -5.28 13.42
N PHE A 219 -13.00 -5.52 12.82
CA PHE A 219 -14.13 -6.15 13.51
C PHE A 219 -14.19 -7.67 13.32
N PHE A 220 -13.95 -8.18 12.11
CA PHE A 220 -14.21 -9.58 11.78
C PHE A 220 -12.97 -10.47 11.68
N HIS A 221 -11.77 -9.91 11.86
CA HIS A 221 -10.50 -10.65 11.76
C HIS A 221 -10.41 -11.50 10.48
N SER A 222 -10.95 -10.96 9.39
CA SER A 222 -11.20 -11.72 8.15
C SER A 222 -9.94 -12.31 7.52
N SER A 223 -8.76 -11.73 7.78
CA SER A 223 -7.46 -12.26 7.35
C SER A 223 -7.12 -13.64 7.90
N TYR A 224 -7.63 -14.01 9.09
CA TYR A 224 -7.38 -15.31 9.73
C TYR A 224 -8.24 -16.44 9.16
N LYS A 225 -9.19 -16.09 8.29
CA LYS A 225 -10.09 -17.00 7.59
C LYS A 225 -9.77 -17.09 6.09
N ASP A 226 -8.69 -16.46 5.64
CA ASP A 226 -8.33 -16.42 4.22
C ASP A 226 -7.83 -17.79 3.75
N THR A 227 -8.46 -18.33 2.71
CA THR A 227 -8.17 -19.64 2.12
C THR A 227 -6.97 -19.62 1.17
N TRP A 228 -6.34 -18.46 0.98
CA TRP A 228 -5.16 -18.34 0.13
C TRP A 228 -3.99 -19.21 0.60
N ASN A 229 -3.81 -19.34 1.91
CA ASN A 229 -2.79 -20.23 2.45
C ASN A 229 -3.34 -21.65 2.49
N PRO A 230 -2.54 -22.67 2.09
CA PRO A 230 -2.96 -24.07 2.18
C PRO A 230 -3.50 -24.37 3.58
N MET A 231 -4.68 -25.00 3.66
CA MET A 231 -5.39 -25.23 4.93
C MET A 231 -4.51 -25.92 5.98
N LYS A 232 -3.62 -26.81 5.56
CA LYS A 232 -2.64 -27.49 6.43
C LYS A 232 -1.72 -26.48 7.14
N VAL A 233 -1.15 -25.55 6.38
CA VAL A 233 -0.23 -24.51 6.89
C VAL A 233 -0.98 -23.53 7.80
N SER A 234 -2.20 -23.14 7.42
CA SER A 234 -3.04 -22.26 8.24
C SER A 234 -3.49 -22.87 9.55
N ARG A 235 -3.73 -24.18 9.61
CA ARG A 235 -4.04 -24.90 10.86
C ARG A 235 -2.83 -24.96 11.78
N GLN A 236 -1.69 -25.36 11.23
CA GLN A 236 -0.44 -25.45 12.00
C GLN A 236 -0.01 -24.08 12.54
N ALA A 237 -0.21 -22.99 11.78
CA ALA A 237 0.05 -21.63 12.26
C ALA A 237 -0.83 -21.26 13.46
N LYS A 238 -2.12 -21.63 13.44
CA LYS A 238 -3.03 -21.39 14.57
C LYS A 238 -2.64 -22.16 15.82
N GLU A 239 -2.15 -23.40 15.66
CA GLU A 239 -1.68 -24.23 16.76
C GLU A 239 -0.47 -23.60 17.47
N VAL A 240 0.38 -22.87 16.75
CA VAL A 240 1.53 -22.13 17.32
C VAL A 240 1.23 -20.65 17.63
N GLY A 241 -0.04 -20.22 17.52
CA GLY A 241 -0.47 -18.87 17.88
C GLY A 241 -0.19 -17.76 16.86
N LEU A 242 0.02 -18.09 15.58
CA LEU A 242 0.30 -17.16 14.46
C LEU A 242 -0.93 -16.82 13.59
#